data_AF-A0A924SP50-F1
#
_entry.id   AF-A0A924SP50-F1
#
_cell.length_a   1.000
_cell.length_b   1.000
_cell.length_c   1.000
_cell.angle_alpha   90.00
_cell.angle_beta   90.00
_cell.angle_gamma   90.00
#
_symmetry.space_group_name_H-M   'P 1'
#
loop_
_entity.id
_entity.type
_entity.pdbx_description
1 polymer ?
#
loop_
_entity_poly.entity_id
_entity_poly.type
_entity_poly.pdbx_seq_one_letter_code
_entity_poly.pdbx_strand_id
1 'polypeptide(L)'
;MLKKFYLLFSLIVLMGFAEGLLYAQKPVKPAAPAAARHKKPFAKSWLGKVTGTPSLQAEEAKPLVALPLTITDEKNVAYNISSYQFVYKRIGVTEDEETGKASKQTDIVAQRFTTTPLPNVWQKNITEGLHSGEELYFFDIIVFDRQGRRFFAPELKITIQ
;
A
#
# COMPACT_ATOMS: atom_id res chain seq x y z
N MET A 1 64.63 0.00 63.81
CA MET A 1 63.15 -0.05 63.84
C MET A 1 62.47 0.25 62.50
N LEU A 2 63.16 0.79 61.49
CA LEU A 2 62.54 1.15 60.20
C LEU A 2 62.30 -0.04 59.23
N LYS A 3 63.10 -1.12 59.29
CA LYS A 3 63.02 -2.26 58.36
C LYS A 3 61.82 -3.20 58.58
N LYS A 4 61.29 -3.30 59.81
CA LYS A 4 60.08 -4.09 60.12
C LYS A 4 58.78 -3.40 59.67
N PHE A 5 58.82 -2.07 59.54
CA PHE A 5 57.69 -1.26 59.11
C PHE A 5 57.43 -1.41 57.60
N TYR A 6 58.48 -1.46 56.78
CA TYR A 6 58.35 -1.70 55.34
C TYR A 6 57.85 -3.11 54.98
N LEU A 7 58.13 -4.11 55.83
CA LEU A 7 57.70 -5.50 55.61
C LEU A 7 56.20 -5.68 55.92
N LEU A 8 55.66 -4.96 56.91
CA LEU A 8 54.23 -4.91 57.20
C LEU A 8 53.46 -4.04 56.19
N PHE A 9 54.06 -2.96 55.69
CA PHE A 9 53.44 -2.09 54.70
C PHE A 9 53.36 -2.75 53.30
N SER A 10 54.35 -3.58 52.95
CA SER A 10 54.35 -4.38 51.71
C SER A 10 53.24 -5.45 51.67
N LEU A 11 52.90 -6.06 52.81
CA LEU A 11 51.86 -7.10 52.88
C LEU A 11 50.44 -6.53 52.71
N ILE A 12 50.20 -5.29 53.15
CA ILE A 12 48.88 -4.64 53.07
C ILE A 12 48.57 -4.14 51.65
N VAL A 13 49.59 -3.71 50.90
CA VAL A 13 49.42 -3.27 49.50
C VAL A 13 49.14 -4.44 48.55
N LEU A 14 49.57 -5.66 48.89
CA LEU A 14 49.35 -6.86 48.07
C LEU A 14 47.98 -7.54 48.28
N MET A 15 47.23 -7.18 49.33
CA MET A 15 45.89 -7.75 49.62
C MET A 15 44.72 -6.85 49.18
N GLY A 16 44.95 -5.58 48.82
CA GLY A 16 43.89 -4.64 48.45
C GLY A 16 43.49 -4.61 46.97
N PHE A 17 44.19 -5.35 46.10
CA PHE A 17 44.00 -5.32 44.63
C PHE A 17 43.26 -6.54 44.07
N ALA A 18 42.37 -7.15 44.87
CA ALA A 18 41.59 -8.32 44.46
C ALA A 18 40.07 -8.14 44.56
N GLU A 19 39.56 -6.90 44.55
CA GLU A 19 38.14 -6.64 44.30
C GLU A 19 37.92 -6.33 42.80
N GLY A 20 38.24 -7.33 41.98
CA GLY A 20 37.85 -7.34 40.58
C GLY A 20 36.34 -7.47 40.45
N LEU A 21 35.69 -6.38 40.07
CA LEU A 21 34.48 -6.29 39.25
C LEU A 21 33.63 -7.58 39.21
N LEU A 22 32.81 -7.79 40.23
CA LEU A 22 31.59 -8.58 40.06
C LEU A 22 30.68 -7.77 39.12
N TYR A 23 30.84 -7.99 37.81
CA TYR A 23 29.81 -7.63 36.84
C TYR A 23 28.55 -8.41 37.23
N ALA A 24 27.61 -7.73 37.87
CA ALA A 24 26.23 -8.16 37.90
C ALA A 24 25.80 -8.28 36.43
N GLN A 25 25.78 -9.51 35.90
CA GLN A 25 25.19 -9.78 34.60
C GLN A 25 23.74 -9.34 34.71
N LYS A 26 23.41 -8.17 34.14
CA LYS A 26 22.02 -7.81 33.89
C LYS A 26 21.41 -9.03 33.20
N PRO A 27 20.36 -9.65 33.75
CA PRO A 27 19.73 -10.77 33.09
C PRO A 27 19.36 -10.27 31.70
N VAL A 28 19.91 -10.93 30.68
CA VAL A 28 19.57 -10.66 29.29
C VAL A 28 18.07 -10.84 29.21
N LYS A 29 17.36 -9.71 29.10
CA LYS A 29 15.91 -9.72 28.98
C LYS A 29 15.61 -10.64 27.79
N PRO A 30 14.79 -11.69 27.96
CA PRO A 30 14.48 -12.60 26.86
C PRO A 30 14.10 -11.76 25.65
N ALA A 31 14.74 -12.00 24.51
CA ALA A 31 14.39 -11.34 23.27
C ALA A 31 12.87 -11.47 23.10
N ALA A 32 12.18 -10.33 22.99
CA ALA A 32 10.74 -10.33 22.81
C ALA A 32 10.42 -11.29 21.65
N PRO A 33 9.43 -12.19 21.79
CA PRO A 33 9.08 -13.11 20.73
C PRO A 33 8.83 -12.28 19.47
N ALA A 34 9.52 -12.62 18.38
CA ALA A 34 9.38 -11.95 17.10
C ALA A 34 7.89 -11.83 16.80
N ALA A 35 7.40 -10.59 16.69
CA ALA A 35 5.98 -10.32 16.48
C ALA A 35 5.49 -11.22 15.34
N ALA A 36 4.49 -12.05 15.63
CA ALA A 36 3.97 -13.03 14.67
C ALA A 36 3.67 -12.30 13.36
N ARG A 37 4.34 -12.71 12.27
CA ARG A 37 4.18 -12.09 10.95
C ARG A 37 2.71 -12.14 10.58
N HIS A 38 2.06 -10.97 10.56
CA HIS A 38 0.66 -10.87 10.26
C HIS A 38 0.41 -11.34 8.82
N LYS A 39 -0.34 -12.44 8.67
CA LYS A 39 -0.76 -12.93 7.36
C LYS A 39 -1.76 -11.94 6.78
N LYS A 40 -1.37 -11.25 5.71
CA LYS A 40 -2.23 -10.34 4.96
C LYS A 40 -3.50 -11.08 4.54
N PRO A 41 -4.70 -10.52 4.76
CA PRO A 41 -5.94 -11.12 4.29
C PRO A 41 -5.93 -11.26 2.76
N PHE A 42 -6.42 -12.38 2.24
CA PHE A 42 -6.66 -12.53 0.81
C PHE A 42 -7.91 -11.72 0.45
N ALA A 43 -7.71 -10.57 -0.20
CA ALA A 43 -8.77 -9.65 -0.60
C ALA A 43 -8.88 -9.64 -2.13
N LYS A 44 -10.06 -9.26 -2.64
CA LYS A 44 -10.36 -9.03 -4.06
C LYS A 44 -11.03 -7.68 -4.22
N SER A 45 -10.79 -7.06 -5.38
CA SER A 45 -11.29 -5.73 -5.72
C SER A 45 -12.37 -5.84 -6.77
N TRP A 46 -13.50 -5.20 -6.52
CA TRP A 46 -14.70 -5.34 -7.33
C TRP A 46 -15.27 -4.00 -7.74
N LEU A 47 -15.74 -3.93 -8.97
CA LEU A 47 -16.61 -2.87 -9.47
C LEU A 47 -17.90 -3.53 -9.96
N GLY A 48 -18.93 -3.53 -9.11
CA GLY A 48 -20.11 -4.38 -9.32
C GLY A 48 -19.76 -5.87 -9.29
N LYS A 49 -19.84 -6.55 -10.43
CA LYS A 49 -19.54 -8.00 -10.58
C LYS A 49 -18.16 -8.27 -11.18
N VAL A 50 -17.39 -7.22 -11.43
CA VAL A 50 -16.17 -7.27 -12.24
C VAL A 50 -14.94 -7.19 -11.33
N THR A 51 -13.93 -8.03 -11.57
CA THR A 51 -12.70 -8.12 -10.77
C THR A 51 -11.47 -8.38 -11.66
N GLY A 52 -10.28 -7.99 -11.20
CA GLY A 52 -9.00 -8.34 -11.85
C GLY A 52 -8.69 -7.49 -13.08
N THR A 53 -8.40 -8.12 -14.21
CA THR A 53 -8.01 -7.45 -15.46
C THR A 53 -8.92 -7.81 -16.64
N PRO A 54 -10.23 -7.56 -16.56
CA PRO A 54 -11.19 -7.93 -17.60
C PRO A 54 -11.05 -7.05 -18.85
N SER A 55 -11.54 -7.57 -19.96
CA SER A 55 -11.82 -6.78 -21.16
C SER A 55 -13.31 -6.73 -21.41
N LEU A 56 -13.87 -5.53 -21.54
CA LEU A 56 -15.30 -5.29 -21.65
C LEU A 56 -15.61 -4.39 -22.85
N GLN A 57 -16.84 -4.46 -23.35
CA GLN A 57 -17.34 -3.50 -24.32
C GLN A 57 -17.60 -2.15 -23.66
N ALA A 58 -17.50 -1.05 -24.42
CA ALA A 58 -17.73 0.30 -23.88
C ALA A 58 -19.10 0.43 -23.18
N GLU A 59 -20.16 -0.13 -23.78
CA GLU A 59 -21.52 -0.10 -23.21
C GLU A 59 -21.67 -0.90 -21.90
N GLU A 60 -20.86 -1.94 -21.70
CA GLU A 60 -20.83 -2.71 -20.46
C GLU A 60 -20.03 -1.99 -19.36
N ALA A 61 -18.97 -1.26 -19.75
CA ALA A 61 -18.11 -0.56 -18.83
C ALA A 61 -18.69 0.77 -18.33
N LYS A 62 -19.42 1.50 -19.19
CA LYS A 62 -20.09 2.77 -18.88
C LYS A 62 -20.87 2.76 -17.55
N PRO A 63 -21.78 1.80 -17.28
CA PRO A 63 -22.52 1.77 -16.02
C PRO A 63 -21.65 1.41 -14.81
N LEU A 64 -20.51 0.74 -15.00
CA LEU A 64 -19.63 0.35 -13.89
C LEU A 64 -18.94 1.55 -13.25
N VAL A 65 -18.69 2.62 -14.01
CA VAL A 65 -18.01 3.83 -13.51
C VAL A 65 -18.81 4.52 -12.39
N ALA A 66 -20.14 4.38 -12.41
CA ALA A 66 -21.03 4.91 -11.39
C ALA A 66 -21.11 4.02 -10.14
N LEU A 67 -20.57 2.79 -10.19
CA LEU A 67 -20.61 1.86 -9.06
C LEU A 67 -19.48 2.13 -8.07
N PRO A 68 -19.70 1.84 -6.77
CA PRO A 68 -18.64 1.91 -5.79
C PRO A 68 -17.61 0.79 -6.01
N LEU A 69 -16.34 1.12 -5.82
CA LEU A 69 -15.26 0.15 -5.66
C LEU A 69 -15.46 -0.56 -4.31
N THR A 70 -15.54 -1.88 -4.33
CA THR A 70 -15.73 -2.68 -3.11
C THR A 70 -14.62 -3.71 -2.97
N ILE A 71 -14.07 -3.83 -1.75
CA ILE A 71 -13.00 -4.78 -1.45
C ILE A 71 -13.53 -5.83 -0.50
N THR A 72 -13.46 -7.11 -0.87
CA THR A 72 -13.96 -8.22 -0.05
C THR A 72 -12.91 -9.30 0.16
N ASP A 73 -12.99 -10.04 1.27
CA ASP A 73 -12.23 -11.28 1.44
C ASP A 73 -12.98 -12.51 0.90
N GLU A 74 -12.37 -13.69 1.03
CA GLU A 74 -12.95 -14.99 0.67
C GLU A 74 -14.25 -15.31 1.42
N LYS A 75 -14.51 -14.63 2.55
CA LYS A 75 -15.72 -14.77 3.37
C LYS A 75 -16.76 -13.70 3.05
N ASN A 76 -16.58 -12.96 1.95
CA ASN A 76 -17.42 -11.85 1.51
C ASN A 76 -17.53 -10.71 2.53
N VAL A 77 -16.52 -10.53 3.38
CA VAL A 77 -16.46 -9.43 4.33
C VAL A 77 -15.91 -8.21 3.60
N ALA A 78 -16.71 -7.15 3.53
CA ALA A 78 -16.27 -5.89 2.95
C ALA A 78 -15.29 -5.14 3.87
N TYR A 79 -14.25 -4.55 3.26
CA TYR A 79 -13.28 -3.69 3.93
C TYR A 79 -13.56 -2.21 3.63
N ASN A 80 -13.29 -1.37 4.61
CA ASN A 80 -13.39 0.08 4.44
C ASN A 80 -12.21 0.61 3.65
N ILE A 81 -12.47 1.32 2.56
CA ILE A 81 -11.44 1.95 1.74
C ILE A 81 -10.90 3.18 2.47
N SER A 82 -9.58 3.24 2.61
CA SER A 82 -8.87 4.45 3.04
C SER A 82 -8.62 5.38 1.85
N SER A 83 -8.13 4.82 0.74
CA SER A 83 -7.89 5.55 -0.50
C SER A 83 -7.55 4.62 -1.65
N TYR A 84 -7.64 5.13 -2.87
CA TYR A 84 -7.12 4.49 -4.08
C TYR A 84 -6.67 5.56 -5.07
N GLN A 85 -5.83 5.16 -6.02
CA GLN A 85 -5.53 5.93 -7.22
C GLN A 85 -6.41 5.42 -8.36
N PHE A 86 -6.86 6.33 -9.21
CA PHE A 86 -7.57 5.98 -10.42
C PHE A 86 -6.96 6.70 -11.62
N VAL A 87 -6.81 5.95 -12.71
CA VAL A 87 -6.30 6.39 -14.01
C VAL A 87 -7.35 6.08 -15.07
N TYR A 88 -7.65 7.09 -15.89
CA TYR A 88 -8.37 6.94 -17.14
C TYR A 88 -7.41 7.23 -18.29
N LYS A 89 -7.10 6.18 -19.07
CA LYS A 89 -6.33 6.29 -20.31
C LYS A 89 -7.32 6.39 -21.45
N ARG A 90 -7.36 7.56 -22.10
CA ARG A 90 -8.31 7.90 -23.16
C ARG A 90 -7.61 8.11 -24.49
N ILE A 91 -8.34 7.99 -25.59
CA ILE A 91 -7.85 8.23 -26.94
C ILE A 91 -8.46 9.53 -27.45
N GLY A 92 -7.63 10.54 -27.64
CA GLY A 92 -7.99 11.79 -28.31
C GLY A 92 -7.69 11.74 -29.81
N VAL A 93 -8.37 12.60 -30.56
CA VAL A 93 -8.04 12.89 -31.97
C VAL A 93 -7.40 14.27 -32.02
N THR A 94 -6.17 14.34 -32.53
CA THR A 94 -5.44 15.59 -32.74
C THR A 94 -5.28 15.81 -34.23
N GLU A 95 -5.58 17.01 -34.70
CA GLU A 95 -5.34 17.43 -36.08
C GLU A 95 -3.99 18.13 -36.18
N ASP A 96 -3.17 17.72 -37.13
CA ASP A 96 -1.90 18.39 -37.45
C ASP A 96 -2.19 19.68 -38.24
N GLU A 97 -1.77 20.82 -37.69
CA GLU A 97 -2.01 22.14 -38.28
C GLU A 97 -1.34 22.34 -39.66
N GLU A 98 -0.24 21.63 -39.94
CA GLU A 98 0.48 21.73 -41.22
C GLU A 98 -0.12 20.82 -42.29
N THR A 99 -0.61 19.63 -41.90
CA THR A 99 -1.05 18.60 -42.85
C THR A 99 -2.58 18.38 -42.89
N GLY A 100 -3.32 18.93 -41.93
CA GLY A 100 -4.77 18.73 -41.77
C GLY A 100 -5.15 17.27 -41.47
N LYS A 101 -4.18 16.42 -41.09
CA LYS A 101 -4.41 14.99 -40.86
C LYS A 101 -4.75 14.75 -39.39
N ALA A 102 -5.90 14.12 -39.18
CA ALA A 102 -6.30 13.61 -37.87
C ALA A 102 -5.46 12.38 -37.48
N SER A 103 -4.85 12.42 -36.29
CA SER A 103 -4.10 11.32 -35.69
C SER A 103 -4.68 10.96 -34.33
N LYS A 104 -4.60 9.67 -33.97
CA LYS A 104 -5.03 9.19 -32.66
C LYS A 104 -3.87 9.33 -31.67
N GLN A 105 -4.12 10.00 -30.56
CA GLN A 105 -3.16 10.14 -29.46
C GLN A 105 -3.76 9.61 -28.17
N THR A 106 -2.94 8.95 -27.36
CA THR A 106 -3.34 8.54 -26.01
C THR A 106 -3.07 9.66 -25.02
N ASP A 107 -4.06 9.95 -24.18
CA ASP A 107 -3.97 10.87 -23.05
C ASP A 107 -4.32 10.14 -21.75
N ILE A 108 -3.79 10.61 -20.62
CA ILE A 108 -3.98 10.01 -19.30
C ILE A 108 -4.44 11.08 -18.32
N VAL A 109 -5.56 10.82 -17.66
CA VAL A 109 -6.01 11.62 -16.52
C VAL A 109 -5.99 10.73 -15.28
N ALA A 110 -5.40 11.23 -14.19
CA ALA A 110 -5.22 10.46 -12.96
C ALA A 110 -5.56 11.29 -11.72
N GLN A 111 -6.13 10.64 -10.70
CA GLN A 111 -6.41 11.29 -9.42
C GLN A 111 -6.45 10.28 -8.27
N ARG A 112 -6.07 10.73 -7.07
CA ARG A 112 -6.27 10.01 -5.81
C ARG A 112 -7.66 10.28 -5.25
N PHE A 113 -8.32 9.23 -4.81
CA PHE A 113 -9.63 9.28 -4.16
C PHE A 113 -9.57 8.66 -2.76
N THR A 114 -10.36 9.23 -1.85
CA THR A 114 -10.59 8.70 -0.49
C THR A 114 -12.02 8.19 -0.30
N THR A 115 -12.86 8.38 -1.32
CA THR A 115 -14.28 8.03 -1.34
C THR A 115 -14.62 7.31 -2.62
N THR A 116 -15.69 6.52 -2.59
CA THR A 116 -16.21 5.77 -3.73
C THR A 116 -17.74 5.81 -3.69
N PRO A 117 -18.46 5.89 -4.83
CA PRO A 117 -17.99 5.87 -6.23
C PRO A 117 -17.15 7.10 -6.62
N LEU A 118 -16.62 7.10 -7.85
CA LEU A 118 -15.92 8.25 -8.42
C LEU A 118 -16.81 9.50 -8.40
N PRO A 119 -16.28 10.73 -8.31
CA PRO A 119 -17.10 11.94 -8.37
C PRO A 119 -17.88 12.07 -9.69
N ASN A 120 -19.04 12.73 -9.66
CA ASN A 120 -19.92 12.86 -10.83
C ASN A 120 -19.23 13.42 -12.08
N VAL A 121 -18.26 14.33 -11.94
CA VAL A 121 -17.49 14.87 -13.07
C VAL A 121 -16.72 13.76 -13.79
N TRP A 122 -16.07 12.86 -13.05
CA TRP A 122 -15.38 11.71 -13.60
C TRP A 122 -16.36 10.73 -14.25
N GLN A 123 -17.47 10.43 -13.57
CA GLN A 123 -18.50 9.54 -14.11
C GLN A 123 -19.01 10.04 -15.46
N LYS A 124 -19.43 11.31 -15.55
CA LYS A 124 -19.93 11.90 -16.80
C LYS A 124 -18.88 11.90 -17.92
N ASN A 125 -17.68 12.41 -17.63
CA ASN A 125 -16.61 12.51 -18.62
C ASN A 125 -16.23 11.14 -19.21
N ILE A 126 -16.21 10.10 -18.37
CA ILE A 126 -15.94 8.74 -18.84
C ILE A 126 -17.16 8.22 -19.61
N THR A 127 -18.37 8.27 -19.05
CA THR A 127 -19.56 7.68 -19.69
C THR A 127 -19.86 8.29 -21.07
N GLU A 128 -19.63 9.60 -21.25
CA GLU A 128 -19.83 10.30 -22.52
C GLU A 128 -18.71 10.02 -23.54
N GLY A 129 -17.48 9.75 -23.06
CA GLY A 129 -16.28 9.67 -23.90
C GLY A 129 -15.61 8.31 -23.98
N LEU A 130 -16.18 7.24 -23.40
CA LEU A 130 -15.54 5.92 -23.34
C LEU A 130 -15.64 5.19 -24.68
N HIS A 131 -14.48 4.81 -25.23
CA HIS A 131 -14.35 4.13 -26.52
C HIS A 131 -13.41 2.90 -26.44
N SER A 132 -13.49 2.05 -27.46
CA SER A 132 -12.57 0.90 -27.62
C SER A 132 -11.10 1.35 -27.68
N GLY A 133 -10.23 0.60 -27.00
CA GLY A 133 -8.80 0.87 -26.86
C GLY A 133 -8.41 1.70 -25.62
N GLU A 134 -9.40 2.16 -24.85
CA GLU A 134 -9.20 2.91 -23.60
C GLU A 134 -9.09 2.00 -22.37
N GLU A 135 -8.65 2.55 -21.23
CA GLU A 135 -8.44 1.78 -20.00
C GLU A 135 -8.93 2.54 -18.77
N LEU A 136 -9.62 1.83 -17.86
CA LEU A 136 -10.02 2.29 -16.53
C LEU A 136 -9.21 1.51 -15.49
N TYR A 137 -8.40 2.18 -14.69
CA TYR A 137 -7.43 1.51 -13.81
C TYR A 137 -7.46 2.02 -12.38
N PHE A 138 -7.80 1.12 -11.44
CA PHE A 138 -7.81 1.36 -10.00
C PHE A 138 -6.62 0.65 -9.36
N PHE A 139 -5.72 1.40 -8.72
CA PHE A 139 -4.49 0.87 -8.13
C PHE A 139 -4.14 1.61 -6.84
N ASP A 140 -3.08 1.16 -6.16
CA ASP A 140 -2.70 1.64 -4.82
C ASP A 140 -3.90 1.70 -3.86
N ILE A 141 -4.77 0.68 -3.95
CA ILE A 141 -5.98 0.60 -3.14
C ILE A 141 -5.58 0.22 -1.72
N ILE A 142 -5.80 1.12 -0.78
CA ILE A 142 -5.49 0.94 0.64
C ILE A 142 -6.82 0.80 1.38
N VAL A 143 -6.94 -0.26 2.17
CA VAL A 143 -8.12 -0.54 3.00
C VAL A 143 -7.75 -0.74 4.46
N PHE A 144 -8.74 -0.61 5.34
CA PHE A 144 -8.63 -0.95 6.75
C PHE A 144 -9.14 -2.36 7.01
N ASP A 145 -8.37 -3.16 7.74
CA ASP A 145 -8.86 -4.42 8.30
C ASP A 145 -9.75 -4.18 9.52
N ARG A 146 -10.31 -5.26 10.08
CA ARG A 146 -11.18 -5.20 11.28
C ARG A 146 -10.48 -4.66 12.53
N GLN A 147 -9.15 -4.63 12.54
CA GLN A 147 -8.32 -4.11 13.64
C GLN A 147 -7.85 -2.68 13.37
N GLY A 148 -8.32 -2.04 12.28
CA GLY A 148 -7.94 -0.69 11.88
C GLY A 148 -6.55 -0.60 11.22
N ARG A 149 -5.91 -1.72 10.89
CA ARG A 149 -4.62 -1.73 10.20
C ARG A 149 -4.81 -1.56 8.70
N ARG A 150 -3.87 -0.88 8.06
CA ARG A 150 -3.89 -0.64 6.63
C ARG A 150 -3.18 -1.75 5.87
N PHE A 151 -3.76 -2.18 4.76
CA PHE A 151 -3.09 -3.05 3.79
C PHE A 151 -3.52 -2.73 2.36
N PHE A 152 -2.70 -3.11 1.39
CA PHE A 152 -3.01 -2.96 -0.03
C PHE A 152 -3.97 -4.04 -0.51
N ALA A 153 -5.09 -3.66 -1.11
CA ALA A 153 -5.94 -4.57 -1.88
C ALA A 153 -5.36 -4.77 -3.31
N PRO A 154 -5.75 -5.83 -4.03
CA PRO A 154 -5.37 -5.99 -5.43
C PRO A 154 -5.87 -4.84 -6.30
N GLU A 155 -5.21 -4.60 -7.43
CA GLU A 155 -5.67 -3.63 -8.43
C GLU A 155 -6.84 -4.17 -9.28
N LEU A 156 -7.54 -3.26 -9.96
CA LEU A 156 -8.59 -3.57 -10.93
C LEU A 156 -8.32 -2.76 -12.21
N LYS A 157 -8.09 -3.45 -13.33
CA LYS A 157 -7.81 -2.82 -14.63
C LYS A 157 -8.80 -3.29 -15.68
N ILE A 158 -9.68 -2.41 -16.14
CA ILE A 158 -10.65 -2.72 -17.19
C ILE A 158 -10.11 -2.17 -18.51
N THR A 159 -9.91 -3.04 -19.49
CA THR A 159 -9.58 -2.67 -20.87
C THR A 159 -10.83 -2.62 -21.72
N ILE A 160 -11.02 -1.56 -22.50
CA ILE A 160 -12.19 -1.42 -23.37
C ILE A 160 -11.88 -2.00 -24.75
N GLN A 161 -12.72 -2.92 -25.22
CA GLN A 161 -12.66 -3.53 -26.55
C GLN A 161 -13.76 -3.01 -27.46
#